data_AF-A0A5E4PF39-F1
#
_entry.id   AF-A0A5E4PF39-F1
#
_cell.length_a   1.000
_cell.length_b   1.000
_cell.length_c   1.000
_cell.angle_alpha   90.00
_cell.angle_beta   90.00
_cell.angle_gamma   90.00
#
_symmetry.space_group_name_H-M   'P 1'
#
loop_
_entity.id
_entity.type
_entity.pdbx_description
1 polymer ?
#
loop_
_entity_poly.entity_id
_entity_poly.type
_entity_poly.pdbx_seq_one_letter_code
_entity_poly.pdbx_strand_id
1 'polypeptide(L)'
;MKYVFITFSGLSLPVAYKLQQEGNDVVVGQIGDIKSYVMEEEAKKAAETSLNRERRLRLFRNMVKIQPAERVVENLRLAKSASDYFVFFEENNLYRWADQVRDLGFEGNFPTREDYLFEVDRDRAKAFVKKHYQKLYTPEVREFAKASDAISFLKETRDIWVLKGKHDHAKTYVPTMNDVDLAKGQLIEMLNNFPQEYERLGFILELFIPSIIELTPEKMYYDGVPLATTMNFENKSFGSGNISIQTGCAEDLVFPTDMEDRINKICFPPVVDEMARQHKGLFIWDASILINKRDGKMYFGEFCSNRPGYNSFFTELAQTGPVTQFFEKIVRKESPFSLGTVGTSVRLFNLSRDEDTEHVAANISVDYRQEIEKDLWLWDVRKNQRGKLVTVGSDWNLAVITGAGKSIDEAVGRMYRNVDGFAFVGAYYRSKDDYLSLDYSTSIINRLNYGLERGLYRLPFDVKVGEIQTR
;
A
#
# COMPACT_ATOMS: atom_id res chain seq x y z
N MET A 1 1.99 -26.68 3.20
CA MET A 1 3.05 -25.67 3.35
C MET A 1 2.93 -25.03 4.73
N LYS A 2 4.03 -24.62 5.35
CA LYS A 2 4.06 -23.87 6.61
C LYS A 2 4.33 -22.40 6.30
N TYR A 3 3.65 -21.48 6.96
CA TYR A 3 3.79 -20.05 6.66
C TYR A 3 4.50 -19.33 7.80
N VAL A 4 5.54 -18.59 7.47
CA VAL A 4 6.30 -17.80 8.43
C VAL A 4 6.28 -16.35 8.00
N PHE A 5 5.74 -15.48 8.84
CA PHE A 5 5.68 -14.04 8.58
C PHE A 5 6.69 -13.32 9.46
N ILE A 6 7.49 -12.42 8.88
CA ILE A 6 8.39 -11.53 9.62
C ILE A 6 7.84 -10.11 9.48
N THR A 7 7.62 -9.46 10.63
CA THR A 7 6.87 -8.20 10.70
C THR A 7 7.44 -7.26 11.77
N PHE A 8 7.40 -5.95 11.51
CA PHE A 8 7.60 -4.91 12.52
C PHE A 8 6.28 -4.19 12.82
N SER A 9 5.60 -3.73 11.77
CA SER A 9 4.43 -2.84 11.82
C SER A 9 3.11 -3.60 11.98
N GLY A 10 3.09 -4.88 11.62
CA GLY A 10 1.93 -5.77 11.72
C GLY A 10 1.05 -5.82 10.47
N LEU A 11 1.48 -5.23 9.36
CA LEU A 11 0.74 -5.16 8.09
C LEU A 11 0.39 -6.54 7.52
N SER A 12 1.23 -7.54 7.77
CA SER A 12 1.02 -8.92 7.31
C SER A 12 0.21 -9.82 8.26
N LEU A 13 -0.05 -9.36 9.50
CA LEU A 13 -0.86 -10.10 10.48
C LEU A 13 -2.27 -10.48 10.01
N PRO A 14 -3.00 -9.66 9.21
CA PRO A 14 -4.32 -10.04 8.71
C PRO A 14 -4.25 -11.29 7.84
N VAL A 15 -3.23 -11.38 6.96
CA VAL A 15 -2.99 -12.53 6.08
C VAL A 15 -2.57 -13.76 6.87
N ALA A 16 -1.63 -13.59 7.82
CA ALA A 16 -1.20 -14.66 8.71
C ALA A 16 -2.38 -15.26 9.49
N TYR A 17 -3.28 -14.39 9.99
CA TYR A 17 -4.47 -14.83 10.71
C TYR A 17 -5.43 -15.61 9.80
N LYS A 18 -5.67 -15.16 8.56
CA LYS A 18 -6.50 -15.86 7.58
C LYS A 18 -5.96 -17.25 7.25
N LEU A 19 -4.67 -17.37 6.97
CA LEU A 19 -4.03 -18.66 6.73
C LEU A 19 -4.19 -19.61 7.93
N GLN A 20 -4.08 -19.09 9.15
CA GLN A 20 -4.29 -19.90 10.35
C GLN A 20 -5.77 -20.33 10.48
N GLN A 21 -6.73 -19.47 10.13
CA GLN A 21 -8.15 -19.81 10.09
C GLN A 21 -8.46 -20.88 9.02
N GLU A 22 -7.72 -20.88 7.92
CA GLU A 22 -7.78 -21.92 6.87
C GLU A 22 -7.11 -23.24 7.29
N GLY A 23 -6.57 -23.32 8.51
CA GLY A 23 -6.01 -24.55 9.08
C GLY A 23 -4.52 -24.76 8.81
N ASN A 24 -3.82 -23.75 8.29
CA ASN A 24 -2.39 -23.84 8.05
C ASN A 24 -1.56 -23.65 9.32
N ASP A 25 -0.35 -24.21 9.34
CA ASP A 25 0.65 -23.96 10.37
C ASP A 25 1.29 -22.59 10.11
N VAL A 26 0.99 -21.61 10.97
CA VAL A 26 1.43 -20.22 10.84
C VAL A 26 2.24 -19.80 12.06
N VAL A 27 3.43 -19.22 11.82
CA VAL A 27 4.26 -18.59 12.84
C VAL A 27 4.58 -17.16 12.43
N VAL A 28 4.47 -16.24 13.38
CA VAL A 28 4.84 -14.83 13.15
C VAL A 28 6.06 -14.49 14.01
N GLY A 29 7.10 -13.96 13.37
CA GLY A 29 8.25 -13.32 14.01
C GLY A 29 8.05 -11.80 14.03
N GLN A 30 7.81 -11.23 15.22
CA GLN A 30 7.64 -9.79 15.38
C GLN A 30 8.92 -9.13 15.90
N ILE A 31 9.37 -8.08 15.23
CA ILE A 31 10.57 -7.33 15.57
C ILE A 31 10.29 -6.41 16.76
N GLY A 32 11.04 -6.62 17.84
CA GLY A 32 10.81 -5.96 19.12
C GLY A 32 11.34 -4.52 19.21
N ASP A 33 12.39 -4.19 18.47
CA ASP A 33 13.11 -2.91 18.54
C ASP A 33 13.16 -2.24 17.16
N ILE A 34 12.75 -0.97 17.09
CA ILE A 34 12.77 -0.17 15.86
C ILE A 34 14.17 -0.07 15.25
N LYS A 35 15.24 -0.15 16.06
CA LYS A 35 16.62 -0.11 15.56
C LYS A 35 17.00 -1.35 14.74
N SER A 36 16.34 -2.47 15.00
CA SER A 36 16.45 -3.69 14.22
C SER A 36 15.53 -3.70 12.99
N TYR A 37 14.68 -2.68 12.84
CA TYR A 37 13.82 -2.46 11.69
C TYR A 37 14.49 -1.52 10.68
N VAL A 38 14.86 -0.30 11.09
CA VAL A 38 15.41 0.76 10.22
C VAL A 38 16.84 0.51 9.73
N MET A 39 17.28 1.23 8.69
CA MET A 39 18.66 1.14 8.18
C MET A 39 19.72 1.33 9.27
N GLU A 40 20.91 0.75 9.07
CA GLU A 40 22.02 0.89 10.03
C GLU A 40 22.40 2.37 10.22
N GLU A 41 22.34 3.17 9.16
CA GLU A 41 22.61 4.62 9.22
C GLU A 41 21.52 5.40 10.00
N GLU A 42 20.30 4.85 10.08
CA GLU A 42 19.13 5.44 10.74
C GLU A 42 18.93 4.96 12.17
N ALA A 43 19.52 3.81 12.56
CA ALA A 43 19.32 3.19 13.86
C ALA A 43 19.66 4.10 15.05
N LYS A 44 20.58 5.05 14.87
CA LYS A 44 20.93 6.05 15.91
C LYS A 44 19.86 7.12 16.08
N LYS A 45 19.07 7.40 15.04
CA LYS A 45 18.02 8.42 15.00
C LYS A 45 16.63 7.84 15.26
N ALA A 46 16.44 6.55 15.02
CA ALA A 46 15.18 5.87 15.23
C ALA A 46 14.80 5.87 16.71
N ALA A 47 13.58 6.32 16.97
CA ALA A 47 12.99 6.38 18.29
C ALA A 47 11.53 5.93 18.20
N GLU A 48 11.11 5.15 19.19
CA GLU A 48 9.73 4.71 19.39
C GLU A 48 9.38 4.95 20.84
N THR A 49 8.21 5.54 21.11
CA THR A 49 7.75 5.74 22.49
C THR A 49 7.42 4.39 23.13
N SER A 50 7.59 4.27 24.45
CA SER A 50 7.25 3.02 25.16
C SER A 50 5.79 2.59 24.92
N LEU A 51 4.87 3.57 24.85
CA LEU A 51 3.46 3.32 24.57
C LEU A 51 3.23 2.77 23.16
N ASN A 52 3.83 3.38 22.13
CA ASN A 52 3.69 2.92 20.75
C ASN A 52 4.26 1.50 20.59
N ARG A 53 5.42 1.24 21.19
CA ARG A 53 6.03 -0.08 21.24
C ARG A 53 5.12 -1.11 21.90
N GLU A 54 4.58 -0.79 23.08
CA GLU A 54 3.67 -1.67 23.81
C GLU A 54 2.41 -2.01 23.00
N ARG A 55 1.83 -1.00 22.34
CA ARG A 55 0.64 -1.16 21.50
C ARG A 55 0.97 -2.03 20.28
N ARG A 56 1.99 -1.70 19.50
CA ARG A 56 2.42 -2.47 18.32
C ARG A 56 2.70 -3.94 18.64
N LEU A 57 3.40 -4.23 19.74
CA LEU A 57 3.68 -5.62 20.17
C LEU A 57 2.46 -6.37 20.73
N ARG A 58 1.30 -5.73 20.84
CA ARG A 58 0.03 -6.36 21.24
C ARG A 58 -0.90 -6.66 20.08
N LEU A 59 -0.58 -6.21 18.86
CA LEU A 59 -1.34 -6.54 17.66
C LEU A 59 -1.51 -8.05 17.53
N PHE A 60 -2.74 -8.48 17.27
CA PHE A 60 -3.14 -9.89 17.12
C PHE A 60 -2.77 -10.80 18.30
N ARG A 61 -2.53 -10.23 19.49
CA ARG A 61 -2.31 -11.02 20.70
C ARG A 61 -3.52 -11.92 20.97
N ASN A 62 -3.24 -13.19 21.25
CA ASN A 62 -4.22 -14.27 21.41
C ASN A 62 -5.05 -14.58 20.14
N MET A 63 -4.58 -14.17 18.97
CA MET A 63 -5.20 -14.48 17.67
C MET A 63 -4.27 -15.31 16.79
N VAL A 64 -2.97 -14.96 16.75
CA VAL A 64 -1.92 -15.71 16.03
C VAL A 64 -0.72 -16.00 16.93
N LYS A 65 0.05 -17.04 16.58
CA LYS A 65 1.27 -17.42 17.30
C LYS A 65 2.43 -16.48 16.96
N ILE A 66 2.60 -15.45 17.78
CA ILE A 66 3.67 -14.45 17.66
C ILE A 66 4.84 -14.80 18.58
N GLN A 67 6.06 -14.68 18.06
CA GLN A 67 7.33 -14.84 18.78
C GLN A 67 8.29 -13.69 18.40
N PRO A 68 9.34 -13.43 19.19
CA PRO A 68 10.42 -12.54 18.76
C PRO A 68 11.02 -13.00 17.43
N ALA A 69 11.23 -12.07 16.49
CA ALA A 69 11.72 -12.37 15.15
C ALA A 69 13.05 -13.12 15.14
N GLU A 70 13.97 -12.80 16.05
CA GLU A 70 15.27 -13.45 16.21
C GLU A 70 15.12 -14.97 16.40
N ARG A 71 14.21 -15.37 17.29
CA ARG A 71 13.93 -16.78 17.59
C ARG A 71 13.32 -17.50 16.40
N VAL A 72 12.44 -16.82 15.64
CA VAL A 72 11.83 -17.40 14.45
C VAL A 72 12.89 -17.65 13.36
N VAL A 73 13.79 -16.68 13.14
CA VAL A 73 14.90 -16.83 12.20
C VAL A 73 15.88 -17.93 12.62
N GLU A 74 16.20 -18.04 13.92
CA GLU A 74 17.01 -19.16 14.43
C GLU A 74 16.35 -20.51 14.17
N ASN A 75 15.04 -20.62 14.39
CA ASN A 75 14.31 -21.86 14.09
C ASN A 75 14.29 -22.19 12.58
N LEU A 76 14.17 -21.18 11.72
CA LEU A 76 14.29 -21.36 10.27
C LEU A 76 15.67 -21.92 9.90
N ARG A 77 16.77 -21.40 10.47
CA ARG A 77 18.12 -21.94 10.22
C ARG A 77 18.29 -23.42 10.60
N LEU A 78 17.47 -23.92 11.53
CA LEU A 78 17.48 -25.30 12.00
C LEU A 78 16.46 -26.19 11.27
N ALA A 79 15.68 -25.64 10.33
CA ALA A 79 14.67 -26.38 9.59
C ALA A 79 15.32 -27.42 8.65
N LYS A 80 14.83 -28.66 8.69
CA LYS A 80 15.38 -29.77 7.87
C LYS A 80 14.85 -29.77 6.43
N SER A 81 13.66 -29.23 6.20
CA SER A 81 12.96 -29.24 4.90
C SER A 81 12.54 -27.82 4.55
N ALA A 82 13.41 -27.06 3.89
CA ALA A 82 13.15 -25.66 3.59
C ALA A 82 11.99 -25.45 2.60
N SER A 83 11.82 -26.36 1.63
CA SER A 83 10.72 -26.35 0.65
C SER A 83 9.32 -26.48 1.27
N ASP A 84 9.22 -26.91 2.53
CA ASP A 84 7.94 -27.01 3.23
C ASP A 84 7.44 -25.66 3.73
N TYR A 85 8.29 -24.62 3.74
CA TYR A 85 7.98 -23.30 4.29
C TYR A 85 7.87 -22.24 3.20
N PHE A 86 6.92 -21.34 3.41
CA PHE A 86 6.82 -20.05 2.75
C PHE A 86 7.14 -18.95 3.76
N VAL A 87 8.19 -18.17 3.51
CA VAL A 87 8.63 -17.07 4.37
C VAL A 87 8.24 -15.75 3.75
N PHE A 88 7.45 -14.95 4.46
CA PHE A 88 6.93 -13.69 3.98
C PHE A 88 7.45 -12.52 4.82
N PHE A 89 8.02 -11.51 4.15
CA PHE A 89 8.47 -10.25 4.73
C PHE A 89 7.54 -9.14 4.26
N GLU A 90 6.93 -8.42 5.18
CA GLU A 90 5.85 -7.48 4.85
C GLU A 90 6.28 -6.18 4.17
N GLU A 91 7.52 -5.75 4.39
CA GLU A 91 8.04 -4.46 3.93
C GLU A 91 9.49 -4.63 3.43
N ASN A 92 9.91 -3.79 2.49
CA ASN A 92 11.27 -3.83 1.95
C ASN A 92 12.34 -3.55 2.99
N ASN A 93 12.04 -2.74 3.99
CA ASN A 93 12.97 -2.42 5.08
C ASN A 93 13.38 -3.68 5.89
N LEU A 94 12.68 -4.79 5.70
CA LEU A 94 13.03 -6.09 6.28
C LEU A 94 14.09 -6.86 5.48
N TYR A 95 14.72 -6.27 4.46
CA TYR A 95 15.74 -6.95 3.65
C TYR A 95 16.89 -7.55 4.49
N ARG A 96 17.29 -6.92 5.61
CA ARG A 96 18.33 -7.46 6.51
C ARG A 96 17.90 -8.74 7.23
N TRP A 97 16.60 -8.91 7.43
CA TRP A 97 16.02 -10.14 7.97
C TRP A 97 15.87 -11.19 6.87
N ALA A 98 15.52 -10.77 5.65
CA ALA A 98 15.47 -11.65 4.49
C ALA A 98 16.85 -12.23 4.15
N ASP A 99 17.90 -11.41 4.16
CA ASP A 99 19.30 -11.81 3.89
C ASP A 99 19.77 -12.97 4.79
N GLN A 100 19.23 -13.08 6.01
CA GLN A 100 19.61 -14.11 6.97
C GLN A 100 19.10 -15.51 6.62
N VAL A 101 18.09 -15.61 5.74
CA VAL A 101 17.41 -16.87 5.40
C VAL A 101 17.22 -17.10 3.90
N ARG A 102 17.44 -16.08 3.05
CA ARG A 102 17.22 -16.13 1.60
C ARG A 102 17.87 -17.35 0.95
N ASP A 103 19.12 -17.64 1.30
CA ASP A 103 19.90 -18.70 0.65
C ASP A 103 19.71 -20.09 1.28
N LEU A 104 18.78 -20.24 2.23
CA LEU A 104 18.51 -21.51 2.93
C LEU A 104 17.51 -22.41 2.21
N GLY A 105 17.11 -22.07 0.98
CA GLY A 105 16.22 -22.91 0.15
C GLY A 105 14.73 -22.79 0.46
N PHE A 106 14.31 -21.79 1.23
CA PHE A 106 12.88 -21.50 1.48
C PHE A 106 12.16 -20.93 0.25
N GLU A 107 10.85 -21.18 0.17
CA GLU A 107 9.92 -20.40 -0.67
C GLU A 107 9.56 -19.10 0.05
N GLY A 108 9.14 -18.05 -0.66
CA GLY A 108 8.84 -16.77 -0.01
C GLY A 108 8.95 -15.54 -0.91
N ASN A 109 8.86 -14.35 -0.32
CA ASN A 109 9.44 -13.13 -0.90
C ASN A 109 10.72 -12.78 -0.14
N PHE A 110 11.76 -12.29 -0.80
CA PHE A 110 13.04 -11.97 -0.15
C PHE A 110 13.48 -10.56 -0.56
N PRO A 111 12.94 -9.50 0.08
CA PRO A 111 13.32 -8.13 -0.24
C PRO A 111 14.82 -7.92 -0.11
N THR A 112 15.37 -7.10 -1.00
CA THR A 112 16.77 -6.72 -1.05
C THR A 112 16.95 -5.27 -0.62
N ARG A 113 18.20 -4.89 -0.31
CA ARG A 113 18.53 -3.47 -0.06
C ARG A 113 18.18 -2.60 -1.26
N GLU A 114 18.30 -3.14 -2.47
CA GLU A 114 17.98 -2.43 -3.70
C GLU A 114 16.47 -2.13 -3.80
N ASP A 115 15.62 -3.10 -3.45
CA ASP A 115 14.17 -2.91 -3.40
C ASP A 115 13.77 -1.80 -2.43
N TYR A 116 14.40 -1.78 -1.26
CA TYR A 116 14.19 -0.70 -0.29
C TYR A 116 14.63 0.65 -0.84
N LEU A 117 15.80 0.73 -1.48
CA LEU A 117 16.31 1.99 -2.02
C LEU A 117 15.48 2.51 -3.20
N PHE A 118 14.86 1.65 -4.01
CA PHE A 118 13.93 2.11 -5.05
C PHE A 118 12.67 2.77 -4.47
N GLU A 119 12.24 2.37 -3.28
CA GLU A 119 11.09 2.95 -2.58
C GLU A 119 11.46 4.27 -1.90
N VAL A 120 12.56 4.32 -1.14
CA VAL A 120 12.87 5.49 -0.29
C VAL A 120 13.80 6.52 -0.95
N ASP A 121 14.68 6.11 -1.88
CA ASP A 121 15.59 7.02 -2.59
C ASP A 121 14.96 7.50 -3.90
N ARG A 122 14.25 8.63 -3.79
CA ARG A 122 13.54 9.25 -4.93
C ARG A 122 14.47 9.63 -6.08
N ASP A 123 15.72 10.02 -5.80
CA ASP A 123 16.66 10.46 -6.82
C ASP A 123 17.17 9.25 -7.61
N ARG A 124 17.47 8.15 -6.90
CA ARG A 124 17.79 6.86 -7.52
C ARG A 124 16.65 6.35 -8.40
N ALA A 125 15.42 6.34 -7.89
CA ALA A 125 14.24 5.91 -8.64
C ALA A 125 14.04 6.74 -9.92
N LYS A 126 14.12 8.07 -9.81
CA LYS A 126 14.03 8.98 -10.97
C LYS A 126 15.16 8.78 -11.97
N ALA A 127 16.39 8.54 -11.52
CA ALA A 127 17.51 8.26 -12.42
C ALA A 127 17.31 6.94 -13.18
N PHE A 128 16.80 5.91 -12.50
CA PHE A 128 16.44 4.64 -13.13
C PHE A 128 15.33 4.82 -14.18
N VAL A 129 14.27 5.57 -13.85
CA VAL A 129 13.19 5.88 -14.79
C VAL A 129 13.72 6.61 -16.02
N LYS A 130 14.49 7.70 -15.85
CA LYS A 130 15.05 8.47 -16.96
C LYS A 130 15.90 7.61 -17.90
N LYS A 131 16.61 6.62 -17.36
CA LYS A 131 17.50 5.74 -18.11
C LYS A 131 16.75 4.65 -18.86
N HIS A 132 15.71 4.08 -18.28
CA HIS A 132 15.11 2.83 -18.77
C HIS A 132 13.67 2.96 -19.29
N TYR A 133 12.94 4.02 -18.92
CA TYR A 133 11.54 4.21 -19.29
C TYR A 133 11.41 5.27 -20.37
N GLN A 134 11.05 4.83 -21.58
CA GLN A 134 10.96 5.72 -22.74
C GLN A 134 9.72 6.63 -22.72
N LYS A 135 8.69 6.26 -21.95
CA LYS A 135 7.37 6.90 -21.96
C LYS A 135 6.98 7.53 -20.62
N LEU A 136 7.83 7.41 -19.61
CA LEU A 136 7.63 8.04 -18.31
C LEU A 136 8.58 9.22 -18.14
N TYR A 137 8.01 10.37 -17.82
CA TYR A 137 8.75 11.58 -17.53
C TYR A 137 8.90 11.75 -16.01
N THR A 138 9.93 12.45 -15.58
CA THR A 138 10.05 12.91 -14.19
C THR A 138 9.73 14.40 -14.15
N PRO A 139 8.90 14.89 -13.22
CA PRO A 139 8.66 16.34 -13.09
C PRO A 139 9.95 17.11 -12.75
N GLU A 140 9.93 18.44 -12.99
CA GLU A 140 11.03 19.31 -12.53
C GLU A 140 11.11 19.27 -11.00
N VAL A 141 12.33 19.27 -10.48
CA VAL A 141 12.62 19.23 -9.05
C VAL A 141 13.57 20.36 -8.70
N ARG A 142 13.31 21.05 -7.59
CA ARG A 142 14.20 22.02 -6.97
C ARG A 142 14.49 21.60 -5.55
N GLU A 143 15.77 21.53 -5.21
CA GLU A 143 16.22 21.19 -3.87
C GLU A 143 16.49 22.44 -3.04
N PHE A 144 16.19 22.35 -1.75
CA PHE A 144 16.42 23.45 -0.82
C PHE A 144 17.03 22.91 0.47
N ALA A 145 18.03 23.63 0.99
CA ALA A 145 18.61 23.33 2.29
C ALA A 145 17.85 24.02 3.44
N LYS A 146 17.14 25.12 3.15
CA LYS A 146 16.43 25.95 4.13
C LYS A 146 15.00 26.24 3.69
N ALA A 147 14.08 26.23 4.64
CA ALA A 147 12.69 26.60 4.42
C ALA A 147 12.55 28.05 3.92
N SER A 148 13.39 28.96 4.42
CA SER A 148 13.41 30.38 4.02
C SER A 148 13.64 30.57 2.51
N ASP A 149 14.52 29.76 1.93
CA ASP A 149 14.94 29.88 0.54
C ASP A 149 13.83 29.32 -0.37
N ALA A 150 13.23 28.20 0.03
CA ALA A 150 12.05 27.64 -0.63
C ALA A 150 10.86 28.61 -0.59
N ILE A 151 10.61 29.26 0.55
CA ILE A 151 9.55 30.27 0.70
C ILE A 151 9.81 31.47 -0.23
N SER A 152 11.06 31.92 -0.33
CA SER A 152 11.42 33.04 -1.23
C SER A 152 11.15 32.66 -2.69
N PHE A 153 11.55 31.47 -3.10
CA PHE A 153 11.25 30.93 -4.42
C PHE A 153 9.72 30.83 -4.68
N LEU A 154 8.95 30.31 -3.73
CA LEU A 154 7.51 30.17 -3.84
C LEU A 154 6.79 31.52 -3.98
N LYS A 155 7.32 32.61 -3.43
CA LYS A 155 6.74 33.95 -3.59
C LYS A 155 6.90 34.51 -5.01
N GLU A 156 7.92 34.07 -5.73
CA GLU A 156 8.30 34.59 -7.06
C GLU A 156 7.81 33.71 -8.21
N THR A 157 7.65 32.40 -7.98
CA THR A 157 7.22 31.46 -9.02
C THR A 157 5.78 31.73 -9.48
N ARG A 158 5.53 31.37 -10.75
CA ARG A 158 4.18 31.39 -11.36
C ARG A 158 3.58 30.00 -11.51
N ASP A 159 4.33 28.98 -11.12
CA ASP A 159 3.93 27.58 -11.21
C ASP A 159 3.48 27.07 -9.86
N ILE A 160 2.69 25.99 -9.88
CA ILE A 160 2.30 25.27 -8.67
C ILE A 160 3.35 24.18 -8.40
N TRP A 161 3.66 23.98 -7.13
CA TRP A 161 4.66 23.01 -6.68
C TRP A 161 4.05 22.04 -5.68
N VAL A 162 4.76 20.95 -5.42
CA VAL A 162 4.47 19.95 -4.39
C VAL A 162 5.66 19.91 -3.45
N LEU A 163 5.42 20.01 -2.16
CA LEU A 163 6.46 19.87 -1.14
C LEU A 163 6.65 18.38 -0.83
N LYS A 164 7.86 17.86 -1.02
CA LYS A 164 8.19 16.45 -0.73
C LYS A 164 9.40 16.37 0.18
N GLY A 165 9.29 15.63 1.29
CA GLY A 165 10.45 15.20 2.06
C GLY A 165 11.33 14.24 1.27
N LYS A 166 12.65 14.29 1.52
CA LYS A 166 13.59 13.29 1.01
C LYS A 166 13.55 11.97 1.80
N HIS A 167 12.84 11.94 2.93
CA HIS A 167 12.65 10.78 3.79
C HIS A 167 11.17 10.67 4.17
N ASP A 168 10.65 9.45 4.33
CA ASP A 168 9.24 9.16 4.68
C ASP A 168 8.71 9.85 5.94
N HIS A 169 9.59 10.26 6.86
CA HIS A 169 9.19 11.01 8.05
C HIS A 169 8.91 12.49 7.78
N ALA A 170 9.36 13.04 6.65
CA ALA A 170 9.00 14.37 6.18
C ALA A 170 7.86 14.24 5.17
N LYS A 171 6.66 14.70 5.56
CA LYS A 171 5.44 14.42 4.79
C LYS A 171 5.49 15.04 3.39
N THR A 172 4.87 14.35 2.44
CA THR A 172 4.52 14.97 1.16
C THR A 172 3.28 15.82 1.36
N TYR A 173 3.32 17.08 0.90
CA TYR A 173 2.19 17.98 0.88
C TYR A 173 1.89 18.41 -0.56
N VAL A 174 0.72 17.99 -1.04
CA VAL A 174 0.17 18.37 -2.34
C VAL A 174 -0.86 19.47 -2.11
N PRO A 175 -0.72 20.66 -2.72
CA PRO A 175 -1.71 21.72 -2.57
C PRO A 175 -3.06 21.26 -3.16
N THR A 176 -4.14 21.74 -2.56
CA THR A 176 -5.52 21.33 -2.91
C THR A 176 -6.18 22.27 -3.92
N MET A 177 -5.52 23.38 -4.26
CA MET A 177 -6.05 24.43 -5.13
C MET A 177 -5.27 24.49 -6.44
N ASN A 178 -5.99 24.78 -7.54
CA ASN A 178 -5.37 25.08 -8.85
C ASN A 178 -5.05 26.58 -9.03
N ASP A 179 -5.42 27.41 -8.05
CA ASP A 179 -5.02 28.82 -8.02
C ASP A 179 -3.58 28.92 -7.50
N VAL A 180 -2.71 29.58 -8.26
CA VAL A 180 -1.26 29.65 -7.97
C VAL A 180 -0.99 30.34 -6.63
N ASP A 181 -1.71 31.42 -6.32
CA ASP A 181 -1.48 32.21 -5.11
C ASP A 181 -1.99 31.50 -3.86
N LEU A 182 -3.12 30.80 -3.95
CA LEU A 182 -3.61 29.96 -2.86
C LEU A 182 -2.73 28.73 -2.64
N ALA A 183 -2.31 28.06 -3.72
CA ALA A 183 -1.48 26.87 -3.64
C ALA A 183 -0.10 27.17 -3.04
N LYS A 184 0.57 28.24 -3.47
CA LYS A 184 1.85 28.66 -2.86
C LYS A 184 1.66 29.06 -1.40
N GLY A 185 0.53 29.68 -1.05
CA GLY A 185 0.18 30.05 0.33
C GLY A 185 0.16 28.83 1.25
N GLN A 186 -0.48 27.74 0.82
CA GLN A 186 -0.51 26.47 1.56
C GLN A 186 0.89 25.88 1.80
N LEU A 187 1.76 25.89 0.79
CA LEU A 187 3.13 25.40 0.93
C LEU A 187 3.97 26.28 1.88
N ILE A 188 3.82 27.59 1.78
CA ILE A 188 4.50 28.55 2.66
C ILE A 188 4.06 28.34 4.11
N GLU A 189 2.76 28.10 4.35
CA GLU A 189 2.24 27.80 5.68
C GLU A 189 2.87 26.52 6.25
N MET A 190 2.96 25.45 5.45
CA MET A 190 3.61 24.20 5.87
C MET A 190 5.09 24.40 6.22
N LEU A 191 5.84 25.15 5.40
CA LEU A 191 7.25 25.43 5.66
C LEU A 191 7.47 26.35 6.86
N ASN A 192 6.53 27.26 7.16
CA ASN A 192 6.60 28.10 8.36
C ASN A 192 6.27 27.35 9.64
N ASN A 193 5.29 26.43 9.61
CA ASN A 193 4.85 25.69 10.79
C ASN A 193 5.76 24.51 11.12
N PHE A 194 6.38 23.89 10.10
CA PHE A 194 7.19 22.67 10.27
C PHE A 194 8.60 22.76 9.66
N PRO A 195 9.35 23.87 9.79
CA PRO A 195 10.62 24.06 9.08
C PRO A 195 11.66 22.99 9.48
N GLN A 196 11.70 22.63 10.77
CA GLN A 196 12.67 21.67 11.29
C GLN A 196 12.45 20.25 10.77
N GLU A 197 11.20 19.86 10.46
CA GLU A 197 10.90 18.54 9.90
C GLU A 197 11.57 18.39 8.53
N TYR A 198 11.38 19.41 7.67
CA TYR A 198 11.93 19.43 6.31
C TYR A 198 13.43 19.71 6.27
N GLU A 199 13.94 20.69 7.02
CA GLU A 199 15.36 21.05 7.00
C GLU A 199 16.26 19.94 7.56
N ARG A 200 15.82 19.23 8.60
CA ARG A 200 16.61 18.15 9.23
C ARG A 200 16.71 16.91 8.34
N LEU A 201 15.65 16.61 7.60
CA LEU A 201 15.54 15.39 6.78
C LEU A 201 15.81 15.64 5.30
N GLY A 202 15.92 16.90 4.88
CA GLY A 202 16.01 17.31 3.48
C GLY A 202 14.65 17.29 2.80
N PHE A 203 14.45 18.21 1.86
CA PHE A 203 13.20 18.32 1.11
C PHE A 203 13.42 18.92 -0.28
N ILE A 204 12.41 18.76 -1.12
CA ILE A 204 12.36 19.28 -2.48
C ILE A 204 11.00 19.93 -2.75
N LEU A 205 10.98 20.84 -3.72
CA LEU A 205 9.78 21.24 -4.43
C LEU A 205 9.77 20.54 -5.78
N GLU A 206 8.69 19.84 -6.09
CA GLU A 206 8.46 19.17 -7.37
C GLU A 206 7.34 19.86 -8.14
N LEU A 207 7.51 20.08 -9.45
CA LEU A 207 6.51 20.77 -10.26
C LEU A 207 5.18 20.01 -10.24
N PHE A 208 4.11 20.71 -9.86
CA PHE A 208 2.77 20.12 -9.80
C PHE A 208 2.25 19.80 -11.20
N ILE A 209 1.71 18.59 -11.35
CA ILE A 209 1.06 18.16 -12.57
C ILE A 209 -0.42 18.54 -12.43
N PRO A 210 -0.99 19.42 -13.28
CA PRO A 210 -2.39 19.79 -13.17
C PRO A 210 -3.30 18.66 -13.66
N SER A 211 -4.47 18.48 -13.02
CA SER A 211 -5.52 17.56 -13.49
C SER A 211 -5.04 16.12 -13.73
N ILE A 212 -4.58 15.47 -12.66
CA ILE A 212 -3.91 14.17 -12.71
C ILE A 212 -4.93 13.02 -12.77
N ILE A 213 -4.61 12.00 -13.57
CA ILE A 213 -5.14 10.64 -13.46
C ILE A 213 -4.01 9.75 -12.92
N GLU A 214 -4.13 9.29 -11.68
CA GLU A 214 -3.17 8.38 -11.05
C GLU A 214 -3.62 6.93 -11.23
N LEU A 215 -2.74 6.10 -11.79
CA LEU A 215 -2.92 4.66 -11.98
C LEU A 215 -1.71 3.94 -11.39
N THR A 216 -1.92 2.77 -10.79
CA THR A 216 -0.83 1.95 -10.24
C THR A 216 -0.87 0.55 -10.87
N PRO A 217 -0.24 0.36 -12.04
CA PRO A 217 -0.01 -0.96 -12.60
C PRO A 217 1.01 -1.72 -11.74
N GLU A 218 0.79 -3.01 -11.56
CA GLU A 218 1.68 -3.92 -10.85
C GLU A 218 1.96 -5.16 -11.70
N LYS A 219 3.18 -5.68 -11.64
CA LYS A 219 3.57 -6.96 -12.24
C LYS A 219 4.19 -7.87 -11.18
N MET A 220 3.68 -9.09 -11.12
CA MET A 220 4.08 -10.11 -10.18
C MET A 220 4.93 -11.18 -10.86
N TYR A 221 5.99 -11.60 -10.20
CA TYR A 221 6.92 -12.62 -10.63
C TYR A 221 7.15 -13.66 -9.53
N TYR A 222 7.57 -14.86 -9.92
CA TYR A 222 8.13 -15.86 -9.00
C TYR A 222 9.37 -16.52 -9.61
N ASP A 223 10.53 -16.39 -8.95
CA ASP A 223 11.85 -16.75 -9.48
C ASP A 223 12.08 -16.19 -10.90
N GLY A 224 11.73 -14.92 -11.10
CA GLY A 224 11.84 -14.25 -12.40
C GLY A 224 10.83 -14.66 -13.47
N VAL A 225 9.93 -15.61 -13.19
CA VAL A 225 8.84 -15.97 -14.11
C VAL A 225 7.67 -14.99 -13.91
N PRO A 226 7.24 -14.24 -14.94
CA PRO A 226 6.10 -13.35 -14.82
C PRO A 226 4.80 -14.16 -14.64
N LEU A 227 4.01 -13.83 -13.62
CA LEU A 227 2.81 -14.57 -13.24
C LEU A 227 1.52 -13.82 -13.56
N ALA A 228 1.49 -12.52 -13.26
CA ALA A 228 0.31 -11.69 -13.41
C ALA A 228 0.67 -10.22 -13.56
N THR A 229 -0.27 -9.46 -14.10
CA THR A 229 -0.28 -8.00 -14.03
C THR A 229 -1.62 -7.56 -13.50
N THR A 230 -1.64 -6.57 -12.62
CA THR A 230 -2.87 -5.97 -12.09
C THR A 230 -2.86 -4.46 -12.31
N MET A 231 -4.05 -3.88 -12.31
CA MET A 231 -4.25 -2.44 -12.32
C MET A 231 -4.97 -2.03 -11.05
N ASN A 232 -4.39 -1.08 -10.32
CA ASN A 232 -4.93 -0.54 -9.09
C ASN A 232 -5.30 0.95 -9.25
N PHE A 233 -6.47 1.32 -8.71
CA PHE A 233 -6.98 2.68 -8.61
C PHE A 233 -7.25 3.02 -7.15
N GLU A 234 -6.33 3.77 -6.55
CA GLU A 234 -6.43 4.09 -5.13
C GLU A 234 -7.00 5.48 -4.90
N ASN A 235 -7.94 5.58 -3.97
CA ASN A 235 -8.32 6.82 -3.33
C ASN A 235 -7.50 6.94 -2.03
N LYS A 236 -6.42 7.74 -2.05
CA LYS A 236 -5.53 7.93 -0.89
C LYS A 236 -6.18 8.81 0.18
N SER A 237 -6.95 9.83 -0.20
CA SER A 237 -7.52 10.78 0.75
C SER A 237 -8.58 10.15 1.65
N PHE A 238 -8.56 10.56 2.92
CA PHE A 238 -9.47 10.11 3.96
C PHE A 238 -10.94 10.49 3.66
N GLY A 239 -11.18 11.69 3.13
CA GLY A 239 -12.51 12.22 2.85
C GLY A 239 -13.05 11.86 1.47
N SER A 240 -14.37 11.72 1.37
CA SER A 240 -15.09 11.65 0.10
C SER A 240 -14.83 12.88 -0.79
N GLY A 241 -14.84 12.72 -2.11
CA GLY A 241 -14.40 13.74 -3.06
C GLY A 241 -12.88 13.89 -3.13
N ASN A 242 -12.12 12.94 -2.56
CA ASN A 242 -10.66 12.99 -2.41
C ASN A 242 -10.15 14.20 -1.59
N ILE A 243 -10.91 14.62 -0.57
CA ILE A 243 -10.57 15.74 0.31
C ILE A 243 -9.89 15.26 1.61
N SER A 244 -9.37 16.22 2.39
CA SER A 244 -8.68 15.98 3.68
C SER A 244 -7.30 15.32 3.53
N ILE A 245 -6.75 14.85 4.64
CA ILE A 245 -5.43 14.23 4.71
C ILE A 245 -5.35 12.95 3.88
N GLN A 246 -4.18 12.73 3.29
CA GLN A 246 -3.87 11.47 2.62
C GLN A 246 -3.61 10.37 3.66
N THR A 247 -4.11 9.19 3.34
CA THR A 247 -3.85 7.93 4.03
C THR A 247 -3.05 7.01 3.11
N GLY A 248 -2.64 5.84 3.58
CA GLY A 248 -1.98 4.85 2.72
C GLY A 248 -2.87 4.38 1.58
N CYS A 249 -4.16 4.13 1.85
CA CYS A 249 -5.21 3.85 0.87
C CYS A 249 -6.56 3.82 1.62
N ALA A 250 -7.52 4.66 1.25
CA ALA A 250 -8.85 4.66 1.89
C ALA A 250 -9.83 3.72 1.17
N GLU A 251 -9.73 3.64 -0.15
CA GLU A 251 -10.50 2.75 -1.02
C GLU A 251 -9.68 2.41 -2.25
N ASP A 252 -9.87 1.21 -2.80
CA ASP A 252 -9.25 0.84 -4.07
C ASP A 252 -10.06 -0.14 -4.90
N LEU A 253 -9.86 -0.04 -6.22
CA LEU A 253 -10.34 -1.00 -7.20
C LEU A 253 -9.14 -1.66 -7.88
N VAL A 254 -9.12 -2.99 -7.89
CA VAL A 254 -8.05 -3.78 -8.50
C VAL A 254 -8.61 -4.80 -9.48
N PHE A 255 -7.98 -4.94 -10.64
CA PHE A 255 -8.29 -6.05 -11.55
C PHE A 255 -7.04 -6.56 -12.30
N PRO A 256 -7.00 -7.86 -12.65
CA PRO A 256 -5.97 -8.40 -13.52
C PRO A 256 -6.02 -7.81 -14.93
N THR A 257 -4.89 -7.42 -15.50
CA THR A 257 -4.76 -6.98 -16.90
C THR A 257 -4.13 -8.07 -17.76
N ASP A 258 -4.31 -7.98 -19.09
CA ASP A 258 -3.54 -8.78 -20.03
C ASP A 258 -2.08 -8.28 -20.05
N MET A 259 -1.10 -9.19 -20.01
CA MET A 259 0.33 -8.83 -20.07
C MET A 259 0.67 -7.97 -21.30
N GLU A 260 -0.07 -8.13 -22.39
CA GLU A 260 0.13 -7.39 -23.64
C GLU A 260 -0.55 -6.01 -23.68
N ASP A 261 -1.33 -5.66 -22.65
CA ASP A 261 -1.96 -4.35 -22.54
C ASP A 261 -0.91 -3.23 -22.61
N ARG A 262 -1.30 -2.13 -23.25
CA ARG A 262 -0.41 -1.01 -23.54
C ARG A 262 0.24 -0.46 -22.27
N ILE A 263 -0.48 -0.44 -21.16
CA ILE A 263 0.01 0.05 -19.89
C ILE A 263 1.19 -0.77 -19.36
N ASN A 264 1.16 -2.10 -19.52
CA ASN A 264 2.21 -2.99 -19.05
C ASN A 264 3.50 -2.77 -19.85
N LYS A 265 3.38 -2.50 -21.15
CA LYS A 265 4.51 -2.13 -22.02
C LYS A 265 5.13 -0.77 -21.67
N ILE A 266 4.38 0.11 -21.02
CA ILE A 266 4.86 1.41 -20.55
C ILE A 266 5.56 1.28 -19.20
N CYS A 267 4.97 0.49 -18.29
CA CYS A 267 5.35 0.43 -16.89
C CYS A 267 6.37 -0.67 -16.56
N PHE A 268 6.52 -1.67 -17.43
CA PHE A 268 7.43 -2.79 -17.22
C PHE A 268 8.37 -2.96 -18.43
N PRO A 269 9.31 -2.01 -18.66
CA PRO A 269 10.32 -2.17 -19.69
C PRO A 269 11.21 -3.39 -19.41
N PRO A 270 11.97 -3.92 -20.40
CA PRO A 270 12.73 -5.16 -20.27
C PRO A 270 13.67 -5.25 -19.05
N VAL A 271 14.19 -4.11 -18.57
CA VAL A 271 15.02 -4.06 -17.36
C VAL A 271 14.29 -4.58 -16.11
N VAL A 272 12.97 -4.46 -16.03
CA VAL A 272 12.17 -4.99 -14.91
C VAL A 272 12.17 -6.51 -14.93
N ASP A 273 12.01 -7.13 -16.11
CA ASP A 273 12.12 -8.58 -16.27
C ASP A 273 13.55 -9.09 -16.00
N GLU A 274 14.58 -8.29 -16.35
CA GLU A 274 15.98 -8.58 -16.00
C GLU A 274 16.21 -8.57 -14.50
N MET A 275 15.69 -7.57 -13.79
CA MET A 275 15.75 -7.48 -12.33
C MET A 275 14.98 -8.63 -11.68
N ALA A 276 13.79 -8.96 -12.17
CA ALA A 276 12.99 -10.06 -11.64
C ALA A 276 13.73 -11.40 -11.70
N ARG A 277 14.51 -11.66 -12.76
CA ARG A 277 15.36 -12.87 -12.88
C ARG A 277 16.48 -12.96 -11.85
N GLN A 278 16.84 -11.85 -11.21
CA GLN A 278 17.83 -11.83 -10.12
C GLN A 278 17.18 -12.04 -8.75
N HIS A 279 15.85 -12.00 -8.66
CA HIS A 279 15.11 -12.19 -7.42
C HIS A 279 14.74 -13.65 -7.23
N LYS A 280 14.88 -14.11 -5.98
CA LYS A 280 14.40 -15.41 -5.53
C LYS A 280 12.97 -15.27 -5.01
N GLY A 281 12.11 -16.23 -5.36
CA GLY A 281 10.74 -16.29 -4.89
C GLY A 281 9.87 -15.18 -5.47
N LEU A 282 8.85 -14.78 -4.71
CA LEU A 282 7.90 -13.73 -5.07
C LEU A 282 8.62 -12.39 -5.17
N PHE A 283 8.45 -11.75 -6.32
CA PHE A 283 8.90 -10.38 -6.59
C PHE A 283 7.75 -9.60 -7.20
N ILE A 284 7.41 -8.47 -6.57
CA ILE A 284 6.35 -7.57 -7.02
C ILE A 284 7.01 -6.29 -7.53
N TRP A 285 6.58 -5.76 -8.67
CA TRP A 285 7.03 -4.47 -9.15
C TRP A 285 5.82 -3.65 -9.56
N ASP A 286 5.53 -2.59 -8.82
CA ASP A 286 4.56 -1.59 -9.22
C ASP A 286 5.26 -0.38 -9.86
N ALA A 287 4.50 0.45 -10.56
CA ALA A 287 4.98 1.73 -11.03
C ALA A 287 3.83 2.72 -11.05
N SER A 288 3.66 3.52 -9.99
CA SER A 288 2.63 4.55 -9.99
C SER A 288 2.91 5.56 -11.12
N ILE A 289 1.89 5.83 -11.92
CA ILE A 289 1.94 6.79 -13.02
C ILE A 289 0.92 7.91 -12.81
N LEU A 290 1.39 9.13 -13.03
CA LEU A 290 0.60 10.35 -12.95
C LEU A 290 0.39 10.88 -14.38
N ILE A 291 -0.81 10.74 -14.93
CA ILE A 291 -1.11 11.19 -16.28
C ILE A 291 -1.70 12.60 -16.22
N ASN A 292 -1.07 13.56 -16.87
CA ASN A 292 -1.68 14.87 -17.08
C ASN A 292 -2.85 14.73 -18.08
N LYS A 293 -4.08 14.94 -17.62
CA LYS A 293 -5.27 14.78 -18.47
C LYS A 293 -5.28 15.71 -19.68
N ARG A 294 -4.60 16.86 -19.61
CA ARG A 294 -4.62 17.90 -20.66
C ARG A 294 -3.84 17.50 -21.90
N ASP A 295 -2.63 16.96 -21.72
CA ASP A 295 -1.72 16.61 -22.82
C ASP A 295 -1.48 15.10 -22.96
N GLY A 296 -1.96 14.29 -21.99
CA GLY A 296 -1.77 12.85 -21.95
C GLY A 296 -0.35 12.41 -21.57
N LYS A 297 0.51 13.35 -21.15
CA LYS A 297 1.88 13.06 -20.74
C LYS A 297 1.89 12.29 -19.42
N MET A 298 2.68 11.21 -19.38
CA MET A 298 2.73 10.28 -18.25
C MET A 298 3.98 10.53 -17.43
N TYR A 299 3.82 10.79 -16.16
CA TYR A 299 4.90 11.04 -15.23
C TYR A 299 5.04 9.87 -14.27
N PHE A 300 6.27 9.58 -13.88
CA PHE A 300 6.56 8.66 -12.79
C PHE A 300 6.12 9.27 -11.45
N GLY A 301 5.32 8.52 -10.70
CA GLY A 301 4.90 8.85 -9.34
C GLY A 301 5.91 8.31 -8.31
N GLU A 302 5.90 6.99 -8.12
CA GLU A 302 6.76 6.27 -7.19
C GLU A 302 6.84 4.78 -7.53
N PHE A 303 7.82 4.10 -6.91
CA PHE A 303 7.89 2.65 -6.82
C PHE A 303 7.61 2.23 -5.38
N CYS A 304 6.83 1.18 -5.20
CA CYS A 304 6.72 0.31 -4.04
C CYS A 304 7.23 -1.08 -4.45
N SER A 305 8.52 -1.19 -4.78
CA SER A 305 9.13 -2.45 -5.22
C SER A 305 8.98 -3.57 -4.18
N ASN A 306 8.92 -4.82 -4.61
CA ASN A 306 9.00 -6.05 -3.81
C ASN A 306 8.18 -6.14 -2.50
N ARG A 307 7.10 -5.38 -2.39
CA ARG A 307 6.08 -5.54 -1.34
C ARG A 307 4.69 -5.34 -1.94
N PRO A 308 3.65 -6.00 -1.40
CA PRO A 308 2.29 -5.69 -1.81
C PRO A 308 1.87 -4.27 -1.40
N GLY A 309 0.92 -3.70 -2.12
CA GLY A 309 0.25 -2.46 -1.70
C GLY A 309 -0.68 -2.69 -0.50
N TYR A 310 -0.94 -1.63 0.27
CA TYR A 310 -1.63 -1.71 1.56
C TYR A 310 -2.99 -2.41 1.49
N ASN A 311 -3.99 -1.73 0.90
CA ASN A 311 -5.31 -2.32 0.72
C ASN A 311 -5.32 -3.25 -0.49
N SER A 312 -4.55 -2.90 -1.53
CA SER A 312 -4.63 -3.55 -2.83
C SER A 312 -4.34 -5.03 -2.74
N PHE A 313 -3.43 -5.46 -1.86
CA PHE A 313 -3.17 -6.87 -1.67
C PHE A 313 -4.38 -7.64 -1.12
N PHE A 314 -5.12 -7.06 -0.19
CA PHE A 314 -6.37 -7.65 0.30
C PHE A 314 -7.43 -7.69 -0.81
N THR A 315 -7.49 -6.65 -1.63
CA THR A 315 -8.37 -6.55 -2.80
C THR A 315 -8.04 -7.57 -3.88
N GLU A 316 -6.77 -7.87 -4.07
CA GLU A 316 -6.27 -8.95 -4.93
C GLU A 316 -6.63 -10.32 -4.36
N LEU A 317 -6.40 -10.55 -3.07
CA LEU A 317 -6.76 -11.80 -2.40
C LEU A 317 -8.27 -12.07 -2.44
N ALA A 318 -9.11 -11.04 -2.39
CA ALA A 318 -10.56 -11.18 -2.54
C ALA A 318 -11.00 -11.72 -3.90
N GLN A 319 -10.14 -11.60 -4.93
CA GLN A 319 -10.37 -12.18 -6.26
C GLN A 319 -9.84 -13.60 -6.38
N THR A 320 -9.20 -14.11 -5.33
CA THR A 320 -8.74 -15.50 -5.23
C THR A 320 -9.76 -16.34 -4.45
N GLY A 321 -9.53 -17.66 -4.40
CA GLY A 321 -10.24 -18.53 -3.48
C GLY A 321 -9.70 -18.35 -2.05
N PRO A 322 -9.45 -19.45 -1.31
CA PRO A 322 -8.72 -19.38 -0.04
C PRO A 322 -7.35 -18.70 -0.21
N VAL A 323 -6.89 -18.00 0.82
CA VAL A 323 -5.59 -17.31 0.85
C VAL A 323 -4.45 -18.30 0.58
N THR A 324 -4.53 -19.53 1.09
CA THR A 324 -3.59 -20.61 0.76
C THR A 324 -3.42 -20.80 -0.75
N GLN A 325 -4.52 -20.70 -1.51
CA GLN A 325 -4.49 -20.91 -2.95
C GLN A 325 -3.64 -19.86 -3.67
N PHE A 326 -3.65 -18.61 -3.21
CA PHE A 326 -2.77 -17.56 -3.75
C PHE A 326 -1.30 -18.00 -3.64
N PHE A 327 -0.85 -18.34 -2.44
CA PHE A 327 0.53 -18.73 -2.18
C PHE A 327 0.93 -20.03 -2.90
N GLU A 328 0.06 -21.03 -2.95
CA GLU A 328 0.34 -22.29 -3.64
C GLU A 328 0.43 -22.13 -5.16
N LYS A 329 -0.35 -21.23 -5.76
CA LYS A 329 -0.27 -20.96 -7.19
C LYS A 329 1.01 -20.22 -7.56
N ILE A 330 1.40 -19.19 -6.80
CA ILE A 330 2.63 -18.45 -7.10
C ILE A 330 3.88 -19.34 -7.01
N VAL A 331 3.96 -20.23 -6.01
CA VAL A 331 5.08 -21.20 -5.87
C VAL A 331 5.10 -22.18 -7.05
N ARG A 332 3.93 -22.55 -7.57
CA ARG A 332 3.80 -23.35 -8.81
C ARG A 332 4.04 -22.57 -10.08
N LYS A 333 4.35 -21.27 -9.97
CA LYS A 333 4.55 -20.35 -11.11
C LYS A 333 3.30 -20.25 -11.99
N GLU A 334 2.13 -20.31 -11.33
CA GLU A 334 0.82 -20.12 -11.93
C GLU A 334 0.27 -18.74 -11.54
N SER A 335 -0.51 -18.11 -12.43
CA SER A 335 -1.20 -16.87 -12.10
C SER A 335 -2.20 -17.12 -10.95
N PRO A 336 -2.13 -16.37 -9.84
CA PRO A 336 -3.06 -16.56 -8.72
C PRO A 336 -4.48 -16.09 -9.08
N PHE A 337 -4.58 -15.12 -10.00
CA PHE A 337 -5.81 -14.44 -10.34
C PHE A 337 -6.57 -15.10 -11.49
N SER A 338 -7.89 -14.89 -11.51
CA SER A 338 -8.74 -15.30 -12.63
C SER A 338 -9.07 -14.06 -13.47
N LEU A 339 -8.81 -14.10 -14.77
CA LEU A 339 -9.26 -13.02 -15.66
C LEU A 339 -10.80 -12.92 -15.63
N GLY A 340 -11.29 -11.69 -15.72
CA GLY A 340 -12.72 -11.39 -15.73
C GLY A 340 -13.36 -11.19 -14.37
N THR A 341 -12.54 -10.92 -13.36
CA THR A 341 -12.98 -10.42 -12.05
C THR A 341 -12.46 -9.01 -11.80
N VAL A 342 -13.14 -8.32 -10.89
CA VAL A 342 -12.68 -7.08 -10.27
C VAL A 342 -12.86 -7.18 -8.76
N GLY A 343 -11.86 -6.72 -8.02
CA GLY A 343 -11.88 -6.57 -6.57
C GLY A 343 -12.03 -5.09 -6.20
N THR A 344 -12.68 -4.84 -5.07
CA THR A 344 -12.79 -3.53 -4.45
C THR A 344 -12.57 -3.62 -2.96
N SER A 345 -12.00 -2.59 -2.35
CA SER A 345 -11.93 -2.47 -0.89
C SER A 345 -12.24 -1.08 -0.36
N VAL A 346 -12.65 -1.05 0.91
CA VAL A 346 -12.78 0.16 1.72
C VAL A 346 -12.11 -0.06 3.07
N ARG A 347 -11.35 0.93 3.51
CA ARG A 347 -10.71 0.95 4.82
C ARG A 347 -11.64 1.58 5.86
N LEU A 348 -11.76 0.90 7.00
CA LEU A 348 -12.42 1.37 8.19
C LEU A 348 -11.39 2.03 9.11
N PHE A 349 -11.74 3.19 9.67
CA PHE A 349 -10.88 3.97 10.56
C PHE A 349 -11.49 4.10 11.97
N ASN A 350 -10.64 3.99 12.99
CA ASN A 350 -10.96 4.31 14.38
C ASN A 350 -10.62 5.78 14.65
N LEU A 351 -11.66 6.62 14.72
CA LEU A 351 -11.50 8.05 15.02
C LEU A 351 -11.55 8.37 16.51
N SER A 352 -11.86 7.38 17.35
CA SER A 352 -11.94 7.60 18.80
C SER A 352 -10.57 7.95 19.35
N ARG A 353 -10.51 9.02 20.17
CA ARG A 353 -9.31 9.47 20.85
C ARG A 353 -9.46 9.33 22.36
N ASP A 354 -8.37 8.99 23.01
CA ASP A 354 -8.26 9.04 24.46
C ASP A 354 -8.22 10.51 24.91
N GLU A 355 -9.08 10.89 25.86
CA GLU A 355 -9.27 12.30 26.25
C GLU A 355 -8.01 12.91 26.88
N ASP A 356 -7.22 12.11 27.60
CA ASP A 356 -6.04 12.60 28.31
C ASP A 356 -4.80 12.66 27.41
N THR A 357 -4.70 11.75 26.44
CA THR A 357 -3.47 11.57 25.65
C THR A 357 -3.59 11.91 24.17
N GLU A 358 -4.81 12.14 23.66
CA GLU A 358 -5.14 12.34 22.24
C GLU A 358 -4.71 11.18 21.31
N HIS A 359 -4.19 10.09 21.88
CA HIS A 359 -3.86 8.89 21.13
C HIS A 359 -5.12 8.18 20.63
N VAL A 360 -4.97 7.34 19.61
CA VAL A 360 -6.06 6.48 19.16
C VAL A 360 -6.52 5.61 20.33
N ALA A 361 -7.83 5.59 20.57
CA ALA A 361 -8.41 4.90 21.72
C ALA A 361 -8.29 3.38 21.56
N ALA A 362 -7.80 2.74 22.63
CA ALA A 362 -7.63 1.30 22.72
C ALA A 362 -8.80 0.66 23.51
N ASN A 363 -8.92 -0.67 23.44
CA ASN A 363 -9.89 -1.46 24.21
C ASN A 363 -11.36 -1.21 23.86
N ILE A 364 -11.65 -0.62 22.69
CA ILE A 364 -13.03 -0.50 22.18
C ILE A 364 -13.39 -1.82 21.50
N SER A 365 -14.63 -2.30 21.74
CA SER A 365 -15.08 -3.59 21.18
C SER A 365 -15.26 -3.50 19.66
N VAL A 366 -14.83 -4.55 18.98
CA VAL A 366 -15.03 -4.74 17.54
C VAL A 366 -15.89 -5.99 17.37
N ASP A 367 -17.07 -5.84 16.76
CA ASP A 367 -17.99 -6.94 16.53
C ASP A 367 -18.29 -7.03 15.02
N TYR A 368 -18.50 -8.25 14.52
CA TYR A 368 -18.89 -8.48 13.14
C TYR A 368 -19.70 -9.76 12.99
N ARG A 369 -20.51 -9.82 11.93
CA ARG A 369 -21.27 -11.03 11.58
C ARG A 369 -20.35 -12.07 10.95
N GLN A 370 -20.49 -13.34 11.31
CA GLN A 370 -19.57 -14.39 10.87
C GLN A 370 -19.48 -14.52 9.34
N GLU A 371 -20.57 -14.25 8.62
CA GLU A 371 -20.62 -14.36 7.16
C GLU A 371 -19.70 -13.37 6.42
N ILE A 372 -19.31 -12.25 7.03
CA ILE A 372 -18.41 -11.27 6.41
C ILE A 372 -16.94 -11.62 6.65
N GLU A 373 -16.65 -12.61 7.50
CA GLU A 373 -15.29 -12.89 7.97
C GLU A 373 -14.33 -13.11 6.81
N LYS A 374 -14.74 -13.81 5.76
CA LYS A 374 -13.90 -14.09 4.57
C LYS A 374 -13.40 -12.82 3.86
N ASP A 375 -14.17 -11.73 3.94
CA ASP A 375 -13.91 -10.46 3.25
C ASP A 375 -13.46 -9.36 4.23
N LEU A 376 -13.18 -9.73 5.49
CA LEU A 376 -12.76 -8.84 6.56
C LEU A 376 -11.28 -9.06 6.90
N TRP A 377 -10.50 -8.00 6.76
CA TRP A 377 -9.07 -7.96 7.06
C TRP A 377 -8.84 -7.02 8.25
N LEU A 378 -8.79 -7.60 9.45
CA LEU A 378 -8.59 -6.85 10.68
C LEU A 378 -7.20 -6.22 10.72
N TRP A 379 -7.01 -5.04 11.33
CA TRP A 379 -5.72 -4.33 11.33
C TRP A 379 -5.23 -4.03 12.76
N ASP A 380 -5.81 -3.04 13.44
CA ASP A 380 -5.40 -2.62 14.79
C ASP A 380 -6.20 -3.33 15.91
N VAL A 381 -6.07 -4.66 16.02
CA VAL A 381 -6.90 -5.45 16.95
C VAL A 381 -6.13 -6.49 17.76
N ARG A 382 -6.77 -6.96 18.85
CA ARG A 382 -6.34 -8.12 19.64
C ARG A 382 -7.53 -8.78 20.33
N LYS A 383 -7.34 -9.99 20.85
CA LYS A 383 -8.30 -10.58 21.80
C LYS A 383 -7.92 -10.23 23.24
N ASN A 384 -8.88 -9.70 24.01
CA ASN A 384 -8.71 -9.42 25.43
C ASN A 384 -8.76 -10.71 26.28
N GLN A 385 -8.63 -10.59 27.61
CA GLN A 385 -8.64 -11.74 28.53
C GLN A 385 -9.96 -12.51 28.54
N ARG A 386 -11.06 -11.88 28.11
CA ARG A 386 -12.39 -12.51 27.97
C ARG A 386 -12.61 -13.10 26.57
N GLY A 387 -11.58 -13.12 25.72
CA GLY A 387 -11.67 -13.60 24.34
C GLY A 387 -12.37 -12.64 23.36
N LYS A 388 -12.81 -11.46 23.80
CA LYS A 388 -13.45 -10.47 22.92
C LYS A 388 -12.43 -9.72 22.08
N LEU A 389 -12.78 -9.44 20.82
CA LEU A 389 -11.98 -8.63 19.92
C LEU A 389 -12.10 -7.15 20.31
N VAL A 390 -10.95 -6.49 20.45
CA VAL A 390 -10.87 -5.07 20.84
C VAL A 390 -9.74 -4.36 20.10
N THR A 391 -9.82 -3.04 20.00
CA THR A 391 -8.74 -2.22 19.44
C THR A 391 -7.49 -2.21 20.31
N VAL A 392 -6.35 -2.00 19.66
CA VAL A 392 -5.04 -1.88 20.32
C VAL A 392 -4.66 -0.41 20.52
N GLY A 393 -5.13 0.47 19.63
CA GLY A 393 -4.81 1.88 19.56
C GLY A 393 -3.41 2.16 19.01
N SER A 394 -2.76 1.20 18.33
CA SER A 394 -1.43 1.44 17.75
C SER A 394 -1.50 2.33 16.52
N ASP A 395 -2.59 2.21 15.77
CA ASP A 395 -2.85 2.91 14.53
C ASP A 395 -4.36 3.15 14.37
N TRP A 396 -4.75 4.18 13.64
CA TRP A 396 -6.15 4.50 13.34
C TRP A 396 -6.80 3.60 12.28
N ASN A 397 -6.03 2.81 11.52
CA ASN A 397 -6.55 1.83 10.57
C ASN A 397 -7.15 0.66 11.35
N LEU A 398 -8.46 0.44 11.23
CA LEU A 398 -9.18 -0.56 12.02
C LEU A 398 -9.28 -1.90 11.30
N ALA A 399 -9.71 -1.87 10.04
CA ALA A 399 -9.86 -3.03 9.17
C ALA A 399 -9.99 -2.60 7.70
N VAL A 400 -9.81 -3.54 6.79
CA VAL A 400 -10.17 -3.40 5.38
C VAL A 400 -11.29 -4.40 5.08
N ILE A 401 -12.34 -3.94 4.39
CA ILE A 401 -13.42 -4.80 3.91
C ILE A 401 -13.34 -4.87 2.40
N THR A 402 -13.37 -6.08 1.88
CA THR A 402 -13.26 -6.35 0.44
C THR A 402 -14.57 -6.84 -0.17
N GLY A 403 -14.63 -6.78 -1.49
CA GLY A 403 -15.63 -7.44 -2.31
C GLY A 403 -15.05 -7.75 -3.68
N ALA A 404 -15.51 -8.81 -4.32
CA ALA A 404 -15.10 -9.16 -5.67
C ALA A 404 -16.29 -9.63 -6.50
N GLY A 405 -16.26 -9.43 -7.81
CA GLY A 405 -17.34 -9.79 -8.72
C GLY A 405 -16.92 -9.80 -10.19
N LYS A 406 -17.88 -10.06 -11.08
CA LYS A 406 -17.71 -9.99 -12.54
C LYS A 406 -18.06 -8.61 -13.10
N SER A 407 -18.38 -7.65 -12.25
CA SER A 407 -18.64 -6.26 -12.58
C SER A 407 -18.32 -5.37 -11.37
N ILE A 408 -18.10 -4.08 -11.62
CA ILE A 408 -17.80 -3.09 -10.56
C ILE A 408 -18.97 -3.01 -9.57
N ASP A 409 -20.21 -2.92 -10.07
CA ASP A 409 -21.41 -2.84 -9.23
C ASP A 409 -21.57 -4.07 -8.31
N GLU A 410 -21.26 -5.26 -8.82
CA GLU A 410 -21.30 -6.49 -8.03
C GLU A 410 -20.24 -6.48 -6.93
N ALA A 411 -19.00 -6.08 -7.25
CA ALA A 411 -17.88 -6.03 -6.31
C ALA A 411 -18.13 -4.96 -5.21
N VAL A 412 -18.44 -3.73 -5.60
CA VAL A 412 -18.78 -2.62 -4.69
C VAL A 412 -20.00 -2.96 -3.85
N GLY A 413 -21.05 -3.52 -4.48
CA GLY A 413 -22.26 -3.94 -3.79
C GLY A 413 -22.01 -5.04 -2.76
N ARG A 414 -21.11 -5.99 -3.03
CA ARG A 414 -20.68 -7.02 -2.06
C ARG A 414 -19.90 -6.39 -0.91
N MET A 415 -18.91 -5.56 -1.22
CA MET A 415 -18.08 -4.86 -0.24
C MET A 415 -18.93 -4.08 0.76
N TYR A 416 -19.86 -3.23 0.32
CA TYR A 416 -20.68 -2.46 1.27
C TYR A 416 -21.71 -3.31 2.03
N ARG A 417 -22.22 -4.42 1.48
CA ARG A 417 -23.01 -5.38 2.28
C ARG A 417 -22.18 -6.01 3.40
N ASN A 418 -20.89 -6.21 3.17
CA ASN A 418 -19.96 -6.68 4.20
C ASN A 418 -19.70 -5.58 5.24
N VAL A 419 -19.60 -4.31 4.83
CA VAL A 419 -19.53 -3.16 5.74
C VAL A 419 -20.72 -3.12 6.70
N ASP A 420 -21.94 -3.37 6.21
CA ASP A 420 -23.15 -3.45 7.05
C ASP A 420 -23.07 -4.54 8.13
N GLY A 421 -22.17 -5.52 7.96
CA GLY A 421 -21.93 -6.57 8.94
C GLY A 421 -20.84 -6.28 9.94
N PHE A 422 -20.22 -5.11 9.90
CA PHE A 422 -19.16 -4.70 10.82
C PHE A 422 -19.69 -3.63 11.78
N ALA A 423 -19.38 -3.77 13.06
CA ALA A 423 -19.84 -2.87 14.12
C ALA A 423 -18.66 -2.38 14.97
N PHE A 424 -18.49 -1.06 15.00
CA PHE A 424 -17.54 -0.37 15.84
C PHE A 424 -18.01 1.06 16.13
N VAL A 425 -17.88 1.51 17.37
CA VAL A 425 -18.29 2.85 17.79
C VAL A 425 -17.34 3.89 17.21
N GLY A 426 -17.87 4.81 16.40
CA GLY A 426 -17.06 5.86 15.76
C GLY A 426 -16.23 5.36 14.58
N ALA A 427 -16.63 4.25 13.94
CA ALA A 427 -16.06 3.85 12.67
C ALA A 427 -16.33 4.91 11.61
N TYR A 428 -15.29 5.26 10.86
CA TYR A 428 -15.41 6.06 9.66
C TYR A 428 -14.91 5.28 8.46
N TYR A 429 -15.58 5.47 7.33
CA TYR A 429 -15.21 4.96 6.02
C TYR A 429 -15.89 5.81 4.94
N ARG A 430 -15.35 5.78 3.73
CA ARG A 430 -15.92 6.48 2.58
C ARG A 430 -17.17 5.76 2.06
N SER A 431 -18.16 6.53 1.62
CA SER A 431 -19.48 6.00 1.28
C SER A 431 -19.52 5.36 -0.11
N LYS A 432 -20.50 4.48 -0.31
CA LYS A 432 -20.74 3.84 -1.61
C LYS A 432 -20.98 4.84 -2.74
N ASP A 433 -21.68 5.92 -2.45
CA ASP A 433 -22.00 6.95 -3.43
C ASP A 433 -20.74 7.66 -3.93
N ASP A 434 -19.79 7.90 -3.02
CA ASP A 434 -18.50 8.48 -3.37
C ASP A 434 -17.63 7.53 -4.19
N TYR A 435 -17.64 6.24 -3.85
CA TYR A 435 -16.92 5.20 -4.60
C TYR A 435 -17.35 5.17 -6.08
N LEU A 436 -18.66 5.27 -6.33
CA LEU A 436 -19.26 5.25 -7.66
C LEU A 436 -19.38 6.64 -8.31
N SER A 437 -18.91 7.70 -7.65
CA SER A 437 -19.11 9.07 -8.12
C SER A 437 -18.34 9.38 -9.40
N LEU A 438 -18.97 10.18 -10.25
CA LEU A 438 -18.37 10.81 -11.44
C LEU A 438 -18.13 12.31 -11.24
N ASP A 439 -18.44 12.85 -10.06
CA ASP A 439 -18.53 14.30 -9.81
C ASP A 439 -17.17 14.99 -9.73
N TYR A 440 -16.10 14.23 -9.50
CA TYR A 440 -14.74 14.75 -9.41
C TYR A 440 -13.77 13.94 -10.24
N SER A 441 -12.83 14.63 -10.90
CA SER A 441 -11.98 14.06 -11.95
C SER A 441 -11.04 12.95 -11.47
N THR A 442 -10.75 12.90 -10.17
CA THR A 442 -9.86 11.92 -9.54
C THR A 442 -10.63 10.76 -8.90
N SER A 443 -11.95 10.63 -9.12
CA SER A 443 -12.70 9.45 -8.66
C SER A 443 -12.18 8.18 -9.32
N ILE A 444 -12.38 7.03 -8.66
CA ILE A 444 -11.93 5.73 -9.19
C ILE A 444 -12.54 5.50 -10.58
N ILE A 445 -13.85 5.74 -10.74
CA ILE A 445 -14.56 5.50 -12.00
C ILE A 445 -14.06 6.44 -13.11
N ASN A 446 -13.85 7.73 -12.83
CA ASN A 446 -13.33 8.67 -13.84
C ASN A 446 -11.91 8.29 -14.30
N ARG A 447 -11.06 7.82 -13.40
CA ARG A 447 -9.70 7.36 -13.73
C ARG A 447 -9.70 6.06 -14.53
N LEU A 448 -10.61 5.15 -14.20
CA LEU A 448 -10.84 3.93 -14.98
C LEU A 448 -11.28 4.26 -16.40
N ASN A 449 -12.30 5.11 -16.56
CA ASN A 449 -12.84 5.49 -17.86
C ASN A 449 -11.78 6.16 -18.73
N TYR A 450 -10.95 7.02 -18.14
CA TYR A 450 -9.86 7.66 -18.84
C TYR A 450 -8.88 6.64 -19.44
N GLY A 451 -8.46 5.62 -18.68
CA GLY A 451 -7.53 4.62 -19.20
C GLY A 451 -8.14 3.77 -20.32
N LEU A 452 -9.44 3.49 -20.26
CA LEU A 452 -10.19 2.79 -21.31
C LEU A 452 -10.29 3.60 -22.59
N GLU A 453 -10.70 4.86 -22.50
CA GLU A 453 -10.81 5.78 -23.63
C GLU A 453 -9.47 5.97 -24.34
N ARG A 454 -8.36 5.89 -23.60
CA ARG A 454 -6.99 6.00 -24.13
C ARG A 454 -6.40 4.66 -24.59
N GLY A 455 -7.14 3.56 -24.45
CA GLY A 455 -6.68 2.21 -24.81
C GLY A 455 -5.43 1.79 -24.05
N LEU A 456 -5.34 2.14 -22.76
CA LEU A 456 -4.23 1.73 -21.90
C LEU A 456 -4.33 0.26 -21.51
N TYR A 457 -5.56 -0.22 -21.31
CA TYR A 457 -5.89 -1.59 -20.94
C TYR A 457 -7.27 -1.94 -21.49
N ARG A 458 -7.59 -3.23 -21.44
CA ARG A 458 -8.95 -3.74 -21.68
C ARG A 458 -9.53 -4.24 -20.37
N LEU A 459 -10.84 -4.05 -20.18
CA LEU A 459 -11.53 -4.65 -19.04
C LEU A 459 -11.72 -6.12 -19.35
N PRO A 460 -11.27 -7.03 -18.49
CA PRO A 460 -11.52 -8.44 -18.70
C PRO A 460 -12.93 -8.85 -18.25
N PHE A 461 -13.70 -7.93 -17.65
CA PHE A 461 -15.02 -8.16 -17.06
C PHE A 461 -16.10 -7.28 -17.72
N ASP A 462 -17.37 -7.65 -17.55
CA ASP A 462 -18.49 -6.91 -18.12
C ASP A 462 -18.63 -5.57 -17.40
N VAL A 463 -18.44 -4.47 -18.13
CA VAL A 463 -18.61 -3.13 -17.56
C VAL A 463 -19.68 -2.37 -18.29
N LYS A 464 -20.73 -2.04 -17.56
CA LYS A 464 -21.70 -1.03 -17.95
C LYS A 464 -21.24 0.35 -17.50
N VAL A 465 -20.02 0.75 -17.90
CA VAL A 465 -19.44 2.07 -17.54
C VAL A 465 -20.39 3.23 -17.87
N GLY A 466 -21.19 3.09 -18.94
CA GLY A 466 -22.17 4.09 -19.38
C GLY A 466 -23.57 3.98 -18.77
N GLU A 467 -23.90 2.91 -18.02
CA GLU A 467 -25.18 2.78 -17.31
C GLU A 467 -25.06 3.06 -15.80
N ILE A 468 -23.87 3.41 -15.29
CA ILE A 468 -23.66 3.96 -13.93
C ILE A 468 -24.22 5.40 -13.82
N GLN A 469 -25.04 5.84 -14.78
CA GLN A 469 -25.86 7.03 -14.64
C GLN A 469 -27.04 6.71 -13.70
N THR A 470 -26.97 7.22 -12.48
CA THR A 470 -28.08 7.56 -11.57
C THR A 470 -29.30 6.61 -11.61
N ARG A 471 -29.29 5.60 -10.74
CA ARG A 471 -30.53 5.08 -10.15
C ARG A 471 -30.62 5.49 -8.70
#